data_AF-A0A7S0XE48-F1
#
_entry.id   AF-A0A7S0XE48-F1
#
_cell.length_a   1.000
_cell.length_b   1.000
_cell.length_c   1.000
_cell.angle_alpha   90.00
_cell.angle_beta   90.00
_cell.angle_gamma   90.00
#
_symmetry.space_group_name_H-M   'P 1'
#
loop_
_entity.id
_entity.type
_entity.pdbx_description
1 polymer ?
#
loop_
_entity_poly.entity_id
_entity_poly.type
_entity_poly.pdbx_seq_one_letter_code
_entity_poly.pdbx_strand_id
1 'polypeptide(L)'
;NNKTIDSSIIALIRIDTIDSTNLSSCCLGYSVIRLFSTKDRLSIENNNNSDVYINTGNFQLPIYSGSPNKANTYNDEMLSSLSRVPCASLLVRIYPAPKSIDGFTVLS
;
A
#
# COMPACT_ATOMS: atom_id res chain seq x y z
N ASN A 1 6.42 -13.57 22.76
CA ASN A 1 5.21 -13.00 22.10
C ASN A 1 5.38 -13.07 20.59
N ASN A 2 4.96 -14.18 19.98
CA ASN A 2 5.00 -14.32 18.51
C ASN A 2 3.84 -13.50 17.92
N LYS A 3 4.14 -12.29 17.46
CA LYS A 3 3.18 -11.50 16.68
C LYS A 3 3.04 -12.17 15.31
N THR A 4 1.91 -12.83 15.08
CA THR A 4 1.52 -13.30 13.74
C THR A 4 1.12 -12.08 12.91
N ILE A 5 1.83 -11.86 11.80
CA ILE A 5 1.51 -10.79 10.87
C ILE A 5 0.38 -11.29 9.95
N ASP A 6 -0.69 -10.50 9.84
CA ASP A 6 -1.79 -10.79 8.94
C ASP A 6 -1.34 -10.55 7.48
N SER A 7 -1.51 -11.56 6.63
CA SER A 7 -1.15 -11.49 5.22
C SER A 7 -2.11 -10.63 4.39
N SER A 8 -3.28 -10.26 4.93
CA SER A 8 -4.22 -9.35 4.27
C SER A 8 -3.87 -7.86 4.45
N ILE A 9 -2.75 -7.56 5.13
CA ILE A 9 -2.35 -6.16 5.37
C ILE A 9 -2.10 -5.41 4.07
N ILE A 10 -2.73 -4.24 4.01
CA ILE A 10 -2.49 -3.24 2.97
C ILE A 10 -1.90 -1.97 3.57
N ALA A 11 -1.15 -1.24 2.77
CA ALA A 11 -0.73 0.12 3.07
C ALA A 11 -1.65 1.11 2.34
N LEU A 12 -2.40 1.89 3.11
CA LEU A 12 -3.13 3.06 2.61
C LEU A 12 -2.22 4.28 2.75
N ILE A 13 -1.97 4.96 1.64
CA ILE A 13 -1.07 6.10 1.55
C ILE A 13 -1.91 7.33 1.29
N ARG A 14 -1.85 8.32 2.19
CA ARG A 14 -2.46 9.64 2.01
C ARG A 14 -1.41 10.60 1.45
N ILE A 15 -1.78 11.34 0.42
CA ILE A 15 -0.94 12.36 -0.19
C ILE A 15 -1.49 13.72 0.23
N ASP A 16 -0.75 14.40 1.09
CA ASP A 16 -1.03 15.80 1.46
C ASP A 16 -0.10 16.74 0.67
N THR A 17 -0.61 17.91 0.33
CA THR A 17 0.12 18.97 -0.38
C THR A 17 -0.21 20.33 0.21
N ILE A 18 0.50 21.38 -0.23
CA ILE A 18 0.16 22.76 0.06
C ILE A 18 -0.49 23.37 -1.18
N ASP A 19 -1.69 23.92 -1.01
CA ASP A 19 -2.38 24.66 -2.06
C ASP A 19 -1.70 26.02 -2.28
N SER A 20 -1.22 26.26 -3.50
CA SER A 20 -0.50 27.49 -3.86
C SER A 20 -1.33 28.77 -3.74
N THR A 21 -2.66 28.68 -3.76
CA THR A 21 -3.54 29.86 -3.76
C THR A 21 -3.75 30.44 -2.37
N ASN A 22 -3.83 29.57 -1.36
CA ASN A 22 -4.14 29.93 0.02
C ASN A 22 -3.06 29.49 1.02
N LEU A 23 -2.00 28.84 0.55
CA LEU A 23 -0.87 28.30 1.33
C LEU A 23 -1.31 27.34 2.45
N SER A 24 -2.48 26.70 2.30
CA SER A 24 -3.01 25.76 3.28
C SER A 24 -2.70 24.32 2.91
N SER A 25 -2.58 23.47 3.93
CA SER A 25 -2.43 22.03 3.73
C SER A 25 -3.76 21.41 3.30
N CYS A 26 -3.73 20.64 2.21
CA CYS A 26 -4.89 19.93 1.71
C CYS A 26 -4.52 18.49 1.31
N CYS A 27 -5.51 17.59 1.42
CA CYS A 27 -5.36 16.21 0.96
C CYS A 27 -5.60 16.16 -0.55
N LEU A 28 -4.57 15.79 -1.31
CA LEU A 28 -4.68 15.58 -2.75
C LEU A 28 -5.43 14.28 -3.06
N GLY A 29 -5.21 13.24 -2.27
CA GLY A 29 -5.85 11.95 -2.46
C GLY A 29 -5.16 10.80 -1.76
N TYR A 30 -5.55 9.60 -2.16
CA TYR A 30 -5.10 8.34 -1.56
C TYR A 30 -4.65 7.33 -2.61
N SER A 31 -3.69 6.50 -2.23
CA SER A 31 -3.25 5.32 -2.98
C SER A 31 -3.22 4.11 -2.06
N VAL A 32 -3.35 2.91 -2.62
CA VAL A 32 -3.37 1.65 -1.86
C VAL A 32 -2.41 0.63 -2.48
N ILE A 33 -1.73 -0.14 -1.64
CA ILE A 33 -0.86 -1.24 -2.06
C ILE A 33 -0.86 -2.38 -1.04
N ARG A 34 -0.94 -3.62 -1.52
CA ARG A 34 -0.76 -4.82 -0.69
C ARG A 34 0.70 -5.04 -0.34
N LEU A 35 0.98 -5.33 0.94
CA LEU A 35 2.32 -5.67 1.39
C LEU A 35 2.68 -7.13 1.11
N PHE A 36 1.68 -7.99 1.03
CA PHE A 36 1.83 -9.42 0.79
C PHE A 36 1.04 -9.85 -0.45
N SER A 37 1.53 -10.88 -1.12
CA SER A 37 0.86 -11.48 -2.27
C SER A 37 1.19 -12.96 -2.41
N THR A 38 0.43 -13.66 -3.24
CA THR A 38 0.84 -14.97 -3.74
C THR A 38 2.00 -14.82 -4.73
N LYS A 39 2.59 -15.96 -5.16
CA LYS A 39 3.62 -16.00 -6.20
C LYS A 39 3.17 -15.32 -7.50
N ASP A 40 1.88 -15.44 -7.82
CA ASP A 40 1.25 -14.85 -9.02
C ASP A 40 0.79 -13.40 -8.80
N ARG A 41 1.17 -12.77 -7.67
CA ARG A 41 0.84 -11.39 -7.28
C ARG A 41 -0.66 -11.13 -7.07
N LEU A 42 -1.43 -12.18 -6.84
CA LEU A 42 -2.88 -12.09 -6.58
C LEU A 42 -3.18 -11.74 -5.11
N SER A 43 -4.41 -11.28 -4.86
CA SER A 43 -4.91 -11.01 -3.50
C SER A 43 -4.96 -12.31 -2.70
N ILE A 44 -4.68 -12.22 -1.40
CA ILE A 44 -4.69 -13.36 -0.49
C ILE A 44 -6.10 -13.46 0.09
N GLU A 45 -7.08 -13.69 -0.78
CA GLU A 45 -8.46 -13.91 -0.38
C GLU A 45 -8.70 -15.42 -0.31
N ASN A 46 -8.94 -15.90 0.92
CA ASN A 46 -9.51 -17.21 1.23
C ASN A 46 -8.65 -18.48 1.03
N ASN A 47 -7.37 -18.39 0.67
CA ASN A 47 -6.52 -19.58 0.52
C ASN A 47 -5.62 -19.82 1.74
N ASN A 48 -6.07 -20.70 2.64
CA ASN A 48 -5.27 -21.17 3.79
C ASN A 48 -4.00 -21.96 3.39
N ASN A 49 -3.83 -22.28 2.09
CA ASN A 49 -2.77 -23.16 1.58
C ASN A 49 -1.82 -22.49 0.57
N SER A 50 -1.94 -21.19 0.31
CA SER A 50 -1.01 -20.51 -0.60
C SER A 50 0.17 -19.91 0.17
N ASP A 51 1.39 -20.22 -0.27
CA ASP A 51 2.59 -19.54 0.21
C ASP A 51 2.44 -18.02 0.05
N VAL A 52 2.67 -17.32 1.16
CA VAL A 52 2.59 -15.85 1.24
C VAL A 52 3.99 -15.27 1.07
N TYR A 53 4.11 -14.32 0.15
CA TYR A 53 5.36 -13.62 -0.12
C TYR A 53 5.20 -12.12 0.13
N ILE A 54 6.29 -11.44 0.46
CA ILE A 54 6.33 -9.97 0.43
C ILE A 54 6.17 -9.54 -1.03
N ASN A 55 5.25 -8.62 -1.29
CA ASN A 55 4.96 -8.07 -2.61
C ASN A 55 6.09 -7.14 -3.07
N THR A 56 7.26 -7.69 -3.33
CA THR A 56 8.45 -6.95 -3.77
C THR A 56 8.32 -6.49 -5.22
N GLY A 57 8.95 -5.36 -5.52
CA GLY A 57 8.98 -4.81 -6.88
C GLY A 57 8.91 -3.29 -6.92
N ASN A 58 8.74 -2.77 -8.14
CA ASN A 58 8.50 -1.37 -8.44
C ASN A 58 7.05 -1.23 -8.91
N PHE A 59 6.34 -0.26 -8.36
CA PHE A 59 4.91 -0.06 -8.57
C PHE A 59 4.63 1.37 -8.96
N GLN A 60 3.67 1.55 -9.87
CA GLN A 60 3.06 2.82 -10.16
C GLN A 60 1.60 2.75 -9.73
N LEU A 61 1.27 3.47 -8.66
CA LEU A 61 -0.06 3.47 -8.06
C LEU A 61 -0.84 4.70 -8.53
N PRO A 62 -2.10 4.55 -8.95
CA PRO A 62 -2.97 5.70 -9.18
C PRO A 62 -3.25 6.42 -7.85
N ILE A 63 -3.43 7.74 -7.93
CA ILE A 63 -3.91 8.56 -6.82
C ILE A 63 -5.41 8.80 -7.05
N TYR A 64 -6.23 8.54 -6.04
CA TYR A 64 -7.66 8.74 -6.07
C TYR A 64 -8.05 9.96 -5.22
N SER A 65 -8.81 10.89 -5.81
CA SER A 65 -9.30 12.09 -5.13
C SER A 65 -10.55 11.79 -4.31
N GLY A 66 -10.61 12.33 -3.10
CA GLY A 66 -11.69 12.12 -2.14
C GLY A 66 -11.22 11.36 -0.90
N SER A 67 -12.14 11.06 0.01
CA SER A 67 -11.86 10.22 1.17
C SER A 67 -12.25 8.78 0.85
N PRO A 68 -11.45 7.78 1.26
CA PRO A 68 -11.92 6.41 1.26
C PRO A 68 -13.22 6.32 2.06
N ASN A 69 -14.13 5.45 1.63
CA ASN A 69 -15.33 5.19 2.40
C ASN A 69 -14.92 4.64 3.77
N LYS A 70 -15.63 5.01 4.83
CA LYS A 70 -15.44 4.43 6.17
C LYS A 70 -15.96 2.99 6.26
N ALA A 71 -15.90 2.25 5.15
CA ALA A 71 -16.30 0.86 5.09
C ALA A 71 -15.44 0.04 6.06
N ASN A 72 -16.03 -1.03 6.60
CA ASN A 72 -15.43 -1.85 7.65
C ASN A 72 -14.19 -2.65 7.19
N THR A 73 -13.85 -2.64 5.90
CA THR A 73 -12.80 -3.48 5.33
C THR A 73 -11.93 -2.70 4.36
N TYR A 74 -10.65 -2.63 4.68
CA TYR A 74 -9.61 -2.06 3.84
C TYR A 74 -9.16 -3.14 2.84
N ASN A 75 -9.44 -2.97 1.56
CA ASN A 75 -9.02 -3.88 0.47
C ASN A 75 -8.63 -3.09 -0.79
N ASP A 76 -8.21 -3.79 -1.84
CA ASP A 76 -7.78 -3.18 -3.12
C ASP A 76 -8.87 -2.34 -3.79
N GLU A 77 -10.14 -2.69 -3.56
CA GLU A 77 -11.29 -2.07 -4.20
C GLU A 77 -11.84 -0.87 -3.43
N MET A 78 -11.32 -0.56 -2.25
CA MET A 78 -11.84 0.49 -1.37
C MET A 78 -11.81 1.90 -1.99
N LEU A 79 -10.96 2.12 -3.01
CA LEU A 79 -10.83 3.37 -3.75
C LEU A 79 -11.47 3.31 -5.15
N SER A 80 -12.04 2.17 -5.55
CA SER A 80 -12.55 1.94 -6.92
C SER A 80 -13.68 2.87 -7.33
N SER A 81 -14.47 3.35 -6.37
CA SER A 81 -15.57 4.29 -6.59
C SER A 81 -15.12 5.76 -6.66
N LEU A 82 -13.86 6.06 -6.30
CA LEU A 82 -13.31 7.40 -6.33
C LEU A 82 -12.75 7.75 -7.71
N SER A 83 -12.73 9.05 -8.01
CA SER A 83 -12.13 9.54 -9.25
C SER A 83 -10.61 9.50 -9.16
N ARG A 84 -9.93 9.06 -10.22
CA ARG A 84 -8.48 9.15 -10.32
C ARG A 84 -8.06 10.60 -10.56
N VAL A 85 -7.01 11.04 -9.88
CA VAL A 85 -6.36 12.31 -10.17
C VAL A 85 -5.68 12.20 -11.54
N PRO A 86 -6.01 13.08 -12.49
CA PRO A 86 -5.43 13.03 -13.83
C PRO A 86 -3.93 13.35 -13.75
N CYS A 87 -3.15 12.68 -14.60
CA CYS A 87 -1.71 12.93 -14.76
C CYS A 87 -0.86 12.81 -13.48
N ALA A 88 -1.36 12.13 -12.45
CA ALA A 88 -0.64 11.94 -11.19
C ALA A 88 -0.61 10.46 -10.79
N SER A 89 0.55 10.00 -10.33
CA SER A 89 0.75 8.64 -9.82
C SER A 89 1.83 8.61 -8.75
N LEU A 90 1.69 7.72 -7.79
CA LEU A 90 2.69 7.46 -6.76
C LEU A 90 3.61 6.30 -7.19
N LEU A 91 4.91 6.55 -7.23
CA LEU A 91 5.91 5.50 -7.47
C LEU A 91 6.37 4.89 -6.15
N VAL A 92 6.16 3.58 -5.99
CA VAL A 92 6.50 2.85 -4.76
C VAL A 92 7.46 1.72 -5.08
N ARG A 93 8.47 1.52 -4.23
CA ARG A 93 9.38 0.38 -4.29
C ARG A 93 9.32 -0.40 -2.99
N ILE A 94 9.02 -1.70 -3.09
CA ILE A 94 9.06 -2.63 -1.96
C ILE A 94 10.24 -3.57 -2.18
N TYR A 95 11.17 -3.58 -1.22
CA TYR A 95 12.34 -4.45 -1.24
C TYR A 95 12.65 -4.96 0.17
N PRO A 96 13.28 -6.14 0.30
CA PRO A 96 13.68 -6.67 1.60
C PRO A 96 14.65 -5.71 2.29
N ALA A 97 14.44 -5.47 3.59
CA ALA A 97 15.34 -4.64 4.37
C ALA A 97 16.75 -5.28 4.42
N PRO A 98 17.83 -4.48 4.35
CA PRO A 98 19.19 -5.00 4.48
C PRO A 98 19.36 -5.73 5.81
N LYS A 99 20.02 -6.88 5.78
CA LYS A 99 20.31 -7.68 6.97
C LYS A 99 21.81 -7.75 7.21
N SER A 100 22.18 -7.94 8.48
CA SER A 100 23.54 -8.21 8.92
C SER A 100 24.09 -9.49 8.26
N ILE A 101 25.41 -9.69 8.33
CA ILE A 101 26.10 -10.82 7.69
C ILE A 101 25.55 -12.18 8.18
N ASP A 102 25.17 -12.25 9.45
CA ASP A 102 24.51 -13.41 10.06
C ASP A 102 23.02 -13.55 9.70
N GLY A 103 22.42 -12.54 9.05
CA GLY A 103 21.06 -12.57 8.53
C GLY A 103 19.94 -12.39 9.57
N PHE A 104 20.30 -12.14 10.83
CA PHE A 104 19.35 -12.06 11.95
C PHE A 104 18.98 -10.64 12.36
N THR A 105 19.83 -9.66 12.05
CA THR A 105 19.61 -8.26 12.43
C THR A 105 19.27 -7.44 11.18
N VAL A 106 18.19 -6.66 11.25
CA VAL A 106 17.88 -5.67 10.21
C VAL A 106 18.79 -4.46 10.42
N LEU A 107 19.48 -4.01 9.39
CA LEU A 107 20.50 -2.94 9.44
C LEU A 107 19.92 -1.52 9.25
N SER A 108 18.60 -1.37 9.31
CA SER A 108 17.88 -0.11 9.08
C SER A 108 17.80 0.76 10.32
#